data_AF-A0A8X6V3U0-F1
#
_entry.id   AF-A0A8X6V3U0-F1
#
_cell.length_a   1.000
_cell.length_b   1.000
_cell.length_c   1.000
_cell.angle_alpha   90.00
_cell.angle_beta   90.00
_cell.angle_gamma   90.00
#
_symmetry.space_group_name_H-M   'P 1'
#
loop_
_entity.id
_entity.type
_entity.pdbx_description
1 polymer ?
#
loop_
_entity_poly.entity_id
_entity_poly.type
_entity_poly.pdbx_seq_one_letter_code
_entity_poly.pdbx_strand_id
1 'polypeptide(L)'
;MKTRLQKTGESLQEYASEVKRLANLAFSDHPATVREAISLQHFVDDLKDGEVQKAVRMADVQDLKSAHLYALKLEATTQASHRDHQSI
;
A
#
# COMPACT_ATOMS: atom_id res chain seq x y z
N MET A 1 -3.22 -15.40 4.77
CA MET A 1 -3.38 -14.73 3.46
C MET A 1 -2.52 -15.47 2.44
N LYS A 2 -3.01 -15.76 1.23
CA LYS A 2 -2.10 -16.15 0.13
C LYS A 2 -1.19 -14.94 -0.12
N THR A 3 0.12 -15.15 -0.16
CA THR A 3 1.19 -14.15 -0.36
C THR A 3 0.98 -13.32 -1.62
N ARG A 4 0.13 -12.27 -1.52
CA ARG A 4 -0.20 -11.39 -2.65
C ARG A 4 0.69 -10.16 -2.60
N LEU A 5 1.77 -10.25 -3.36
CA LEU A 5 2.65 -9.13 -3.70
C LEU A 5 1.98 -8.20 -4.71
N GLN A 6 2.26 -6.89 -4.62
CA GLN A 6 1.83 -5.95 -5.66
C GLN A 6 2.46 -6.32 -7.00
N LYS A 7 1.64 -6.47 -8.04
CA LYS A 7 2.11 -6.88 -9.37
C LYS A 7 2.69 -5.71 -10.16
N THR A 8 3.55 -6.01 -11.14
CA THR A 8 4.00 -4.99 -12.11
C THR A 8 2.82 -4.44 -12.90
N GLY A 9 2.67 -3.11 -12.92
CA GLY A 9 1.58 -2.42 -13.63
C GLY A 9 0.26 -2.37 -12.85
N GLU A 10 0.19 -2.99 -11.67
CA GLU A 10 -0.97 -2.87 -10.77
C GLU A 10 -0.87 -1.58 -9.97
N SER A 11 -1.93 -0.78 -10.03
CA SER A 11 -1.99 0.48 -9.30
C SER A 11 -2.05 0.27 -7.79
N LEU A 12 -1.58 1.25 -7.03
CA LEU A 12 -1.71 1.24 -5.56
C LEU A 12 -3.17 1.10 -5.11
N GLN A 13 -4.13 1.62 -5.89
CA GLN A 13 -5.56 1.56 -5.58
C GLN A 13 -6.12 0.15 -5.76
N GLU A 14 -5.82 -0.50 -6.88
CA GLU A 14 -6.19 -1.91 -7.12
C GLU A 14 -5.54 -2.80 -6.07
N TYR A 15 -4.27 -2.55 -5.76
CA TYR A 15 -3.53 -3.30 -4.76
C TYR A 15 -4.19 -3.20 -3.36
N ALA A 16 -4.45 -1.99 -2.87
CA ALA A 16 -5.07 -1.74 -1.57
C ALA A 16 -6.49 -2.32 -1.47
N SER A 17 -7.30 -2.16 -2.53
CA SER A 17 -8.67 -2.67 -2.58
C SER A 17 -8.70 -4.19 -2.46
N GLU A 18 -7.80 -4.86 -3.16
CA GLU A 18 -7.72 -6.32 -3.14
C GLU A 18 -7.13 -6.86 -1.83
N VAL A 19 -6.13 -6.19 -1.23
CA VAL A 19 -5.63 -6.54 0.11
C VAL A 19 -6.76 -6.48 1.14
N LYS A 20 -7.54 -5.38 1.15
CA LYS A 20 -8.69 -5.24 2.05
C LYS A 20 -9.77 -6.30 1.80
N ARG A 21 -10.06 -6.60 0.52
CA ARG A 21 -11.02 -7.64 0.15
C ARG A 21 -10.58 -9.02 0.65
N LEU A 22 -9.31 -9.37 0.44
CA LEU A 22 -8.74 -10.63 0.89
C LEU A 22 -8.79 -10.75 2.42
N ALA A 23 -8.40 -9.72 3.15
CA ALA A 23 -8.49 -9.70 4.61
C ALA A 23 -9.93 -9.94 5.12
N ASN A 24 -10.92 -9.28 4.51
CA ASN A 24 -12.33 -9.48 4.83
C ASN A 24 -12.84 -10.90 4.53
N LEU A 25 -12.31 -11.54 3.50
CA LEU A 25 -12.69 -12.91 3.14
C LEU A 25 -12.06 -13.96 4.05
N ALA A 26 -10.76 -13.83 4.34
CA ALA A 26 -10.04 -14.86 5.08
C ALA A 26 -10.20 -14.79 6.60
N PHE A 27 -10.57 -13.62 7.13
CA PHE A 27 -10.72 -13.37 8.57
C PHE A 27 -12.11 -12.81 8.89
N SER A 28 -13.14 -13.31 8.18
CA SER A 28 -14.51 -12.84 8.28
C SER A 28 -15.12 -12.99 9.68
N ASP A 29 -14.65 -13.97 10.43
CA ASP A 29 -14.97 -14.27 11.83
C ASP A 29 -14.23 -13.39 12.86
N HIS A 30 -13.19 -12.64 12.45
CA HIS A 30 -12.42 -11.77 13.33
C HIS A 30 -13.06 -10.37 13.48
N PRO A 31 -12.69 -9.57 14.50
CA PRO A 31 -13.10 -8.18 14.58
C PRO A 31 -12.61 -7.34 13.38
N ALA A 32 -13.36 -6.30 13.03
CA ALA A 32 -13.00 -5.40 11.92
C ALA A 32 -11.63 -4.72 12.12
N THR A 33 -11.27 -4.40 13.37
CA THR A 33 -9.98 -3.82 13.74
C THR A 33 -8.80 -4.75 13.45
N VAL A 34 -8.97 -6.06 13.72
CA VAL A 34 -7.97 -7.08 13.41
C VAL A 34 -7.79 -7.20 11.90
N ARG A 35 -8.89 -7.23 11.15
CA ARG A 35 -8.82 -7.26 9.68
C ARG A 35 -8.16 -6.03 9.08
N GLU A 36 -8.43 -4.85 9.62
CA GLU A 36 -7.83 -3.60 9.17
C GLU A 36 -6.31 -3.61 9.47
N ALA A 37 -5.89 -4.07 10.66
CA ALA A 37 -4.48 -4.21 11.01
C ALA A 37 -3.74 -5.20 10.08
N ILE A 38 -4.35 -6.35 9.79
CA ILE A 38 -3.81 -7.33 8.83
C ILE A 38 -3.71 -6.71 7.43
N SER A 39 -4.72 -5.95 7.00
CA SER A 39 -4.72 -5.30 5.69
C SER A 39 -3.63 -4.23 5.60
N LEU A 40 -3.47 -3.42 6.64
CA LEU A 40 -2.43 -2.42 6.74
C LEU A 40 -1.05 -3.06 6.66
N GLN A 41 -0.79 -4.06 7.50
CA GLN A 41 0.50 -4.74 7.53
C GLN A 41 0.85 -5.36 6.18
N HIS A 42 -0.08 -6.10 5.57
CA HIS A 42 0.15 -6.67 4.24
C HIS A 42 0.37 -5.61 3.18
N PHE A 43 -0.44 -4.55 3.15
CA PHE A 43 -0.25 -3.48 2.18
C PHE A 43 1.17 -2.92 2.27
N VAL A 44 1.66 -2.64 3.48
CA VAL A 44 3.00 -2.09 3.67
C VAL A 44 4.10 -3.11 3.34
N ASP A 45 3.97 -4.35 3.79
CA ASP A 45 5.02 -5.37 3.67
C ASP A 45 5.21 -5.93 2.26
N ASP A 46 4.16 -5.89 1.45
CA ASP A 46 4.12 -6.51 0.13
C ASP A 46 4.04 -5.47 -1.03
N LEU A 47 4.26 -4.19 -0.73
CA LEU A 47 4.49 -3.12 -1.71
C LEU A 47 5.71 -3.44 -2.60
N LYS A 48 5.59 -3.20 -3.91
CA LYS A 48 6.67 -3.50 -4.86
C LYS A 48 7.81 -2.49 -4.81
N ASP A 49 7.48 -1.21 -4.65
CA ASP A 49 8.47 -0.14 -4.57
C ASP A 49 9.07 -0.11 -3.16
N GLY A 50 10.34 -0.50 -3.06
CA GLY A 50 11.05 -0.60 -1.78
C GLY A 50 11.25 0.75 -1.08
N GLU A 51 11.37 1.85 -1.83
CA GLU A 51 11.50 3.19 -1.24
C GLU A 51 10.16 3.68 -0.71
N VAL A 52 9.07 3.48 -1.48
CA VAL A 52 7.70 3.77 -1.01
C VAL A 52 7.36 2.90 0.20
N GLN A 53 7.67 1.61 0.18
CA GLN A 53 7.50 0.71 1.31
C GLN A 53 8.19 1.25 2.57
N LYS A 54 9.48 1.58 2.46
CA LYS A 54 10.28 2.07 3.59
C LYS A 54 9.72 3.38 4.14
N ALA A 55 9.35 4.31 3.26
CA ALA A 55 8.78 5.59 3.66
C ALA A 55 7.42 5.44 4.36
N VAL A 56 6.53 4.56 3.85
CA VAL A 56 5.25 4.27 4.50
C VAL A 56 5.46 3.62 5.88
N ARG A 57 6.41 2.68 6.02
CA ARG A 57 6.77 2.08 7.32
C ARG A 57 7.23 3.13 8.33
N MET A 58 7.99 4.14 7.88
CA MET A 58 8.48 5.22 8.75
C MET A 58 7.40 6.24 9.13
N ALA A 59 6.30 6.31 8.37
CA ALA A 59 5.26 7.31 8.56
C ALA A 59 4.31 7.04 9.74
N ASP A 60 4.47 5.91 10.45
CA ASP A 60 3.65 5.50 11.60
C ASP A 60 2.13 5.58 11.35
N VAL A 61 1.73 5.12 10.16
CA VAL A 61 0.34 5.11 9.71
C VAL A 61 -0.50 4.10 10.50
N GLN A 62 -1.71 4.49 10.89
CA GLN A 62 -2.56 3.72 11.81
C GLN A 62 -3.63 2.88 11.10
N ASP A 63 -3.88 3.13 9.81
CA ASP A 63 -4.92 2.47 9.02
C ASP A 63 -4.53 2.36 7.54
N LEU A 64 -5.19 1.45 6.81
CA LEU A 64 -4.87 1.18 5.42
C LEU A 64 -5.11 2.41 4.52
N LYS A 65 -6.13 3.22 4.83
CA LYS A 65 -6.47 4.39 4.02
C LYS A 65 -5.34 5.43 4.11
N SER A 66 -4.83 5.68 5.31
CA SER A 66 -3.72 6.58 5.58
C SER A 66 -2.44 6.09 4.89
N ALA A 67 -2.14 4.79 4.97
CA ALA A 67 -1.01 4.18 4.25
C ALA A 67 -1.13 4.34 2.73
N HIS A 68 -2.33 4.09 2.19
CA HIS A 68 -2.60 4.20 0.76
C HIS A 68 -2.46 5.64 0.25
N LEU A 69 -3.02 6.62 0.96
CA LEU A 69 -2.90 8.04 0.60
C LEU A 69 -1.45 8.53 0.66
N TYR A 70 -0.69 8.09 1.67
CA TYR A 70 0.72 8.44 1.79
C TYR A 70 1.54 7.87 0.63
N ALA A 71 1.32 6.60 0.28
CA ALA A 71 1.98 5.96 -0.85
C ALA A 71 1.67 6.66 -2.19
N LEU A 72 0.41 7.05 -2.43
CA LEU A 72 0.01 7.82 -3.62
C LEU A 72 0.73 9.18 -3.69
N LYS A 73 0.90 9.86 -2.55
CA LYS A 73 1.62 11.14 -2.49
C LYS A 73 3.09 10.98 -2.87
N LEU A 74 3.72 9.90 -2.42
CA LEU A 74 5.11 9.59 -2.77
C LEU A 74 5.26 9.29 -4.26
N GLU A 75 4.38 8.46 -4.83
CA GLU A 75 4.37 8.13 -6.26
C GLU A 75 4.20 9.38 -7.14
N ALA A 76 3.32 10.31 -6.74
CA ALA A 76 3.14 11.58 -7.46
C ALA A 76 4.39 12.47 -7.39
N THR A 77 5.08 12.49 -6.24
CA THR A 77 6.28 13.32 -6.02
C THR A 77 7.48 12.76 -6.78
N THR A 78 7.64 11.43 -6.84
CA THR A 78 8.70 10.80 -7.63
C THR A 78 8.47 10.99 -9.12
N GLN A 79 7.22 10.86 -9.61
CA GLN A 79 6.90 11.15 -11.00
C GLN A 79 7.18 12.61 -11.39
N ALA A 80 6.86 13.57 -10.54
CA ALA A 80 7.18 14.99 -10.77
C ALA A 80 8.71 15.20 -10.83
N SER A 81 9.46 14.65 -9.87
CA SER A 81 10.92 14.77 -9.81
C SER A 81 11.62 14.15 -11.03
N HIS A 82 11.10 13.05 -11.56
CA HIS A 82 11.62 12.42 -12.78
C HIS A 82 11.32 13.23 -14.05
N ARG A 83 10.16 13.89 -14.13
CA ARG A 83 9.82 14.78 -15.26
C ARG A 83 10.68 16.04 -15.28
N ASP A 84 11.01 16.57 -14.12
CA ASP A 84 11.86 17.76 -13.99
C ASP A 84 13.31 17.47 -14.42
N HIS A 85 13.84 16.28 -14.15
CA HIS A 85 15.19 15.87 -14.57
C HIS A 85 15.31 15.50 -16.06
N GLN A 86 14.20 15.24 -16.77
CA GLN A 86 14.21 14.94 -18.21
C GLN A 86 13.99 16.18 -19.09
N SER A 87 13.83 17.35 -18.48
CA SER A 87 13.54 18.62 -19.17
C SER A 87 14.76 19.54 -19.28
N ILE A 88 15.99 19.02 -19.14
CA ILE A 88 17.26 19.77 -19.23
C ILE A 88 18.13 19.21 -20.36
#